data_AF-A0A7V6ANS9-F1
#
_entry.id   AF-A0A7V6ANS9-F1
#
_cell.length_a   1.000
_cell.length_b   1.000
_cell.length_c   1.000
_cell.angle_alpha   90.00
_cell.angle_beta   90.00
_cell.angle_gamma   90.00
#
_symmetry.space_group_name_H-M   'P 1'
#
loop_
_entity.id
_entity.type
_entity.pdbx_description
1 polymer ?
#
loop_
_entity_poly.entity_id
_entity_poly.type
_entity_poly.pdbx_seq_one_letter_code
_entity_poly.pdbx_strand_id
1 'polypeptide(L)' 'MARIKLEEALEYLWDDIQPSIEKAVREIVPSAEFESKELFRAFLREVGRRRHDWVNIPDNLIDSSF' A
#
# COMPACT_ATOMS: atom_id res chain seq x y z
N MET A 1 14.31 9.14 -12.90
CA MET A 1 13.18 8.29 -12.51
C MET A 1 13.74 7.10 -11.78
N ALA A 2 13.30 6.90 -10.56
CA ALA A 2 13.72 5.78 -9.75
C ALA A 2 12.78 4.61 -9.99
N ARG A 3 13.30 3.42 -9.74
CA ARG A 3 12.53 2.19 -9.75
C ARG A 3 12.37 1.73 -8.32
N ILE A 4 11.13 1.58 -7.89
CA ILE A 4 10.79 0.99 -6.60
C ILE A 4 10.09 -0.32 -6.82
N LYS A 5 10.21 -1.23 -5.86
CA LYS A 5 9.32 -2.37 -5.81
C LYS A 5 8.07 -2.01 -5.03
N LEU A 6 6.93 -1.86 -5.71
CA LEU A 6 5.76 -1.23 -5.10
C LEU A 6 5.15 -2.12 -4.01
N GLU A 7 5.00 -3.42 -4.28
CA GLU A 7 4.42 -4.36 -3.31
C GLU A 7 5.30 -4.45 -2.05
N GLU A 8 6.60 -4.69 -2.20
CA GLU A 8 7.50 -4.76 -1.04
C GLU A 8 7.63 -3.42 -0.30
N ALA A 9 7.56 -2.28 -1.00
CA ALA A 9 7.55 -0.97 -0.34
C ALA A 9 6.29 -0.76 0.50
N LEU A 10 5.12 -1.15 -0.02
CA LEU A 10 3.87 -1.07 0.74
C LEU A 10 3.85 -2.06 1.90
N GLU A 11 4.37 -3.28 1.71
CA GLU A 11 4.52 -4.27 2.78
C GLU A 11 5.48 -3.78 3.88
N TYR A 12 6.59 -3.13 3.51
CA TYR A 12 7.50 -2.50 4.46
C TYR A 12 6.83 -1.38 5.29
N LEU A 13 5.92 -0.63 4.67
CA LEU A 13 5.14 0.44 5.29
C LEU A 13 3.83 -0.06 5.95
N TRP A 14 3.74 -1.36 6.22
CA TRP A 14 2.57 -2.01 6.79
C TRP A 14 1.97 -1.25 7.99
N ASP A 15 2.81 -0.92 8.98
CA ASP A 15 2.35 -0.34 10.26
C ASP A 15 1.70 1.05 10.05
N ASP A 16 2.16 1.80 9.04
CA ASP A 16 1.64 3.12 8.71
C ASP A 16 0.39 3.06 7.82
N ILE A 17 0.35 2.09 6.90
CA ILE A 17 -0.71 2.02 5.87
C ILE A 17 -1.92 1.24 6.37
N GLN A 18 -1.74 0.16 7.13
CA GLN A 18 -2.83 -0.71 7.58
C GLN A 18 -3.96 0.09 8.28
N PRO A 19 -3.69 0.98 9.26
CA PRO A 19 -4.74 1.73 9.94
C PRO A 19 -5.47 2.69 9.00
N SER A 20 -4.75 3.24 8.02
CA SER A 20 -5.29 4.18 7.03
C SER A 20 -6.28 3.49 6.09
N ILE A 21 -5.98 2.27 5.65
CA ILE A 21 -6.88 1.47 4.80
C ILE A 21 -8.15 1.09 5.57
N GLU A 22 -8.01 0.60 6.80
CA GLU A 22 -9.17 0.26 7.64
C GLU A 22 -10.09 1.48 7.82
N LYS A 23 -9.52 2.64 8.15
CA LYS A 23 -10.28 3.87 8.35
C LYS A 23 -11.04 4.27 7.07
N ALA A 24 -10.38 4.21 5.93
CA ALA A 24 -11.00 4.52 4.64
C ALA A 24 -12.18 3.58 4.32
N VAL A 25 -12.04 2.27 4.61
CA VAL A 25 -13.15 1.32 4.39
C VAL A 25 -14.31 1.61 5.33
N ARG A 26 -14.06 1.86 6.62
CA ARG A 26 -15.13 2.21 7.58
C ARG A 26 -15.83 3.52 7.24
N GLU A 27 -15.14 4.48 6.63
CA GLU A 27 -15.73 5.75 6.21
C GLU A 27 -16.71 5.56 5.05
N ILE A 28 -16.35 4.74 4.06
CA ILE A 28 -17.18 4.50 2.87
C ILE A 28 -18.24 3.41 3.09
N VAL A 29 -17.91 2.41 3.90
CA VAL A 29 -18.78 1.26 4.23
C VAL A 29 -18.81 1.04 5.75
N PRO A 30 -19.59 1.85 6.49
CA PRO A 30 -19.57 1.83 7.97
C PRO A 30 -19.94 0.49 8.60
N SER A 31 -20.72 -0.34 7.91
CA SER A 31 -21.16 -1.66 8.37
C SER A 31 -20.24 -2.80 7.91
N ALA A 32 -19.08 -2.50 7.32
CA ALA A 32 -18.15 -3.53 6.87
C ALA A 32 -17.50 -4.23 8.08
N GLU A 33 -17.57 -5.56 8.08
CA GLU A 33 -16.83 -6.42 9.00
C GLU A 33 -15.64 -7.04 8.25
N PHE A 34 -14.44 -6.84 8.78
CA PHE A 34 -13.21 -7.39 8.24
C PHE A 34 -12.15 -7.46 9.34
N GLU A 35 -11.21 -8.38 9.18
CA GLU A 35 -9.98 -8.39 9.97
C GLU A 35 -8.94 -7.49 9.27
N SER A 36 -8.32 -6.58 10.01
CA SER A 36 -7.49 -5.52 9.44
C SER A 36 -6.28 -6.06 8.69
N LYS A 37 -5.73 -7.22 9.08
CA LYS A 37 -4.62 -7.86 8.36
C LYS A 37 -5.08 -8.52 7.07
N GLU A 38 -6.22 -9.18 7.10
CA GLU A 38 -6.82 -9.76 5.90
C GLU A 38 -7.18 -8.70 4.86
N LEU A 39 -7.72 -7.56 5.29
CA LEU A 39 -8.00 -6.41 4.43
C LEU A 39 -6.73 -5.90 3.74
N PHE A 40 -5.66 -5.68 4.50
CA PHE A 40 -4.40 -5.22 3.92
C PHE A 40 -3.79 -6.24 2.96
N ARG A 41 -3.81 -7.54 3.30
CA ARG A 41 -3.33 -8.60 2.39
C ARG A 41 -4.13 -8.68 1.10
N ALA A 42 -5.45 -8.48 1.18
CA ALA A 42 -6.30 -8.40 -0.01
C ALA A 42 -5.94 -7.18 -0.87
N PHE A 43 -5.71 -6.03 -0.24
CA PHE A 43 -5.25 -4.82 -0.90
C PHE A 43 -3.89 -5.02 -1.60
N LEU A 44 -2.87 -5.52 -0.90
CA LEU A 44 -1.54 -5.77 -1.49
C LEU A 44 -1.61 -6.69 -2.69
N ARG A 45 -2.35 -7.80 -2.58
CA ARG A 45 -2.53 -8.76 -3.67
C ARG A 45 -3.10 -8.09 -4.93
N GLU A 46 -4.06 -7.18 -4.77
CA GLU A 46 -4.62 -6.43 -5.90
C GLU A 46 -3.64 -5.39 -6.46
N VAL A 47 -2.79 -4.80 -5.63
CA VAL A 47 -1.71 -3.92 -6.11
C VAL A 47 -0.69 -4.71 -6.94
N GLY A 48 -0.18 -5.83 -6.41
CA GLY A 48 0.79 -6.70 -7.09
C GLY A 48 0.23 -7.30 -8.39
N ARG A 49 -1.07 -7.62 -8.44
CA ARG A 49 -1.69 -8.14 -9.68
C ARG A 49 -1.74 -7.12 -10.82
N ARG A 50 -1.72 -5.82 -10.50
CA ARG A 50 -1.89 -4.74 -11.48
C ARG A 50 -0.57 -4.25 -12.09
N ARG A 51 0.58 -4.55 -11.49
CA ARG A 51 1.89 -4.12 -11.99
C ARG A 51 2.95 -5.18 -11.73
N HIS A 52 3.86 -5.36 -12.68
CA HIS A 52 5.14 -6.01 -12.38
C HIS A 52 5.80 -5.32 -11.18
N ASP A 53 6.42 -6.10 -10.30
CA ASP A 53 6.96 -5.67 -8.99
C ASP A 53 7.60 -4.27 -9.00
N TRP A 54 8.30 -3.94 -10.10
CA TRP A 54 8.95 -2.66 -10.32
C TRP A 54 8.07 -1.58 -10.96
N VAL A 55 7.96 -0.44 -10.27
CA VAL A 55 7.26 0.75 -10.75
C VAL A 55 8.24 1.93 -10.85
N ASN A 56 8.11 2.72 -11.91
CA ASN A 56 8.87 3.95 -12.07
C ASN A 56 8.18 5.09 -11.31
N ILE A 57 8.94 5.79 -10.47
CA ILE A 57 8.48 7.01 -9.79
C ILE A 57 9.41 8.19 -10.10
N PRO A 58 8.88 9.43 -10.13
CA PRO A 58 9.70 10.63 -10.23
C PRO A 58 10.72 10.73 -9.10
N ASP A 59 11.95 11.15 -9.40
CA ASP A 59 13.04 11.22 -8.41
C ASP A 59 12.75 12.22 -7.30
N ASN A 60 11.98 13.27 -7.60
CA ASN A 60 11.58 14.29 -6.61
C ASN A 60 10.60 13.79 -5.55
N LEU A 61 10.09 12.55 -5.68
CA LEU A 61 9.30 11.89 -4.63
C LEU A 61 10.16 11.04 -3.69
N ILE A 62 11.47 10.94 -3.94
CA ILE A 62 12.42 10.22 -3.09
C ILE A 62 13.37 11.23 -2.47
N ASP A 63 13.41 11.23 -1.15
CA ASP A 63 14.49 11.88 -0.42
C ASP A 63 15.67 10.92 -0.31
N SER A 64 16.79 11.27 -0.94
CA SER A 64 18.05 10.53 -0.86
C SER A 64 19.08 11.23 0.03
N SER A 65 18.67 12.26 0.78
CA SER A 65 19.53 12.89 1.77
C SER A 65 19.62 11.99 3.00
N PHE A 66 20.73 11.26 3.09
CA PHE A 66 21.14 10.50 4.28
C PHE A 66 22.42 11.11 4.85
#